data_AF-A0A4Q0SB50-F1
#
_entry.id   AF-A0A4Q0SB50-F1
#
_cell.length_a   1.000
_cell.length_b   1.000
_cell.length_c   1.000
_cell.angle_alpha   90.00
_cell.angle_beta   90.00
_cell.angle_gamma   90.00
#
_symmetry.space_group_name_H-M   'P 1'
#
loop_
_entity.id
_entity.type
_entity.pdbx_description
1 polymer ?
#
loop_
_entity_poly.entity_id
_entity_poly.type
_entity_poly.pdbx_seq_one_letter_code
_entity_poly.pdbx_strand_id
1 'polypeptide(L)'
;MQIVDGIEKKKAYAWWQWWSLDENYPPDNRNNPPVPIPNIEVSVHDEIIAGLTLLHHDEVQFFIKNQTTGLFTTFVVVAPGRILPLGSTAEWIVERPTVIGSHRLYPLPSYTDVVFRDCLAQSAASIGAPATAQQLDRLQFIRMTDIFPDPHRTSFVSVARKEDDRSIRVRYRDASAPGSGGLLS
;
A
#
# COMPACT_ATOMS: atom_id res chain seq x y z
N MET A 1 -14.06 -10.49 -9.81
CA MET A 1 -15.08 -9.90 -10.71
C MET A 1 -16.39 -10.62 -10.46
N GLN A 2 -17.46 -9.90 -10.17
CA GLN A 2 -18.81 -10.47 -10.08
C GLN A 2 -19.74 -9.56 -10.88
N ILE A 3 -20.39 -10.12 -11.90
CA ILE A 3 -21.42 -9.43 -12.67
C ILE A 3 -22.73 -9.67 -11.92
N VAL A 4 -23.38 -8.60 -11.47
CA VAL A 4 -24.73 -8.63 -10.89
C VAL A 4 -25.54 -7.64 -11.71
N ASP A 5 -26.65 -8.10 -12.29
CA ASP A 5 -27.57 -7.31 -13.12
C ASP A 5 -26.90 -6.56 -14.29
N GLY A 6 -25.86 -7.15 -14.89
CA GLY A 6 -25.14 -6.57 -16.02
C GLY A 6 -24.21 -5.41 -15.67
N ILE A 7 -24.08 -5.05 -14.38
CA ILE A 7 -23.18 -4.01 -13.89
C ILE A 7 -21.94 -4.66 -13.27
N GLU A 8 -20.77 -4.23 -13.70
CA GLU A 8 -19.50 -4.63 -13.10
C GLU A 8 -19.37 -4.01 -11.70
N LYS A 9 -19.54 -4.83 -10.64
CA LYS A 9 -19.25 -4.39 -9.28
C LYS A 9 -17.77 -4.57 -8.97
N LYS A 10 -17.05 -3.44 -8.91
CA LYS A 10 -15.72 -3.36 -8.30
C LYS A 10 -15.86 -3.72 -6.82
N LYS A 11 -15.01 -4.64 -6.34
CA LYS A 11 -14.94 -5.00 -4.91
C LYS A 11 -13.69 -4.36 -4.32
N ALA A 12 -13.85 -3.71 -3.18
CA ALA A 12 -12.77 -3.24 -2.33
C ALA A 12 -12.92 -3.90 -0.95
N TYR A 13 -11.81 -4.09 -0.26
CA TYR A 13 -11.77 -4.62 1.10
C TYR A 13 -10.47 -4.17 1.76
N ALA A 14 -10.49 -4.02 3.08
CA ALA A 14 -9.29 -3.74 3.86
C ALA A 14 -8.66 -5.04 4.36
N TRP A 15 -7.35 -5.01 4.50
CA TRP A 15 -6.55 -6.11 5.00
C TRP A 15 -5.31 -5.56 5.73
N TRP A 16 -4.67 -6.43 6.51
CA TRP A 16 -3.35 -6.17 7.09
C TRP A 16 -2.43 -7.36 6.80
N GLN A 17 -1.11 -7.14 6.88
CA GLN A 17 -0.13 -8.19 6.63
C GLN A 17 1.15 -7.95 7.42
N TRP A 18 1.69 -9.02 8.00
CA TRP A 18 3.06 -9.06 8.51
C TRP A 18 3.97 -9.72 7.48
N TRP A 19 4.33 -8.99 6.43
CA TRP A 19 5.04 -9.60 5.30
C TRP A 19 6.46 -10.06 5.68
N SER A 20 6.87 -11.21 5.13
CA SER A 20 8.25 -11.72 5.22
C SER A 20 8.69 -12.25 3.87
N LEU A 21 9.93 -11.97 3.47
CA LEU A 21 10.54 -12.56 2.28
C LEU A 21 10.78 -14.07 2.44
N ASP A 22 11.10 -14.51 3.66
CA ASP A 22 11.27 -15.93 3.98
C ASP A 22 9.90 -16.61 4.01
N GLU A 23 9.65 -17.49 3.05
CA GLU A 23 8.41 -18.27 2.93
C GLU A 23 8.20 -19.22 4.11
N ASN A 24 9.29 -19.62 4.79
CA ASN A 24 9.28 -20.51 5.96
C ASN A 24 9.23 -19.73 7.29
N TYR A 25 9.13 -18.39 7.23
CA TYR A 25 9.05 -17.59 8.45
C TYR A 25 7.80 -17.99 9.25
N PRO A 26 7.92 -18.23 10.56
CA PRO A 26 6.80 -18.72 11.35
C PRO A 26 5.59 -17.77 11.37
N PRO A 27 4.36 -18.33 11.37
CA PRO A 27 4.05 -19.71 11.01
C PRO A 27 4.33 -19.93 9.53
N ASP A 28 4.93 -21.07 9.14
CA ASP A 28 5.18 -21.43 7.72
C ASP A 28 3.87 -21.34 6.91
N ASN A 29 3.67 -20.21 6.23
CA ASN A 29 2.39 -19.86 5.64
C ASN A 29 2.51 -19.06 4.33
N ARG A 30 3.65 -19.13 3.62
CA ARG A 30 3.87 -18.45 2.32
C ARG A 30 3.81 -16.92 2.42
N ASN A 31 4.85 -16.34 3.06
CA ASN A 31 5.05 -14.89 3.21
C ASN A 31 4.00 -14.17 4.06
N ASN A 32 3.27 -14.87 4.94
CA ASN A 32 2.14 -14.36 5.73
C ASN A 32 1.09 -13.69 4.83
N PRO A 33 0.11 -14.41 4.26
CA PRO A 33 -0.84 -13.84 3.32
C PRO A 33 -1.67 -12.71 3.96
N PRO A 34 -2.17 -11.74 3.17
CA PRO A 34 -3.04 -10.68 3.66
C PRO A 34 -4.24 -11.22 4.46
N VAL A 35 -4.46 -10.67 5.64
CA VAL A 35 -5.58 -11.02 6.53
C VAL A 35 -6.68 -9.96 6.38
N PRO A 36 -7.88 -10.34 5.90
CA PRO A 36 -9.01 -9.40 5.81
C PRO A 36 -9.38 -8.82 7.18
N ILE A 37 -9.81 -7.56 7.20
CA ILE A 37 -10.30 -6.89 8.42
C ILE A 37 -11.83 -6.95 8.39
N PRO A 38 -12.50 -7.84 9.16
CA PRO A 38 -13.90 -8.22 8.91
C PRO A 38 -14.97 -7.18 9.30
N ASN A 39 -14.60 -6.02 9.87
CA ASN A 39 -15.55 -5.02 10.39
C ASN A 39 -15.32 -3.61 9.84
N ILE A 40 -14.65 -3.51 8.69
CA ILE A 40 -14.45 -2.23 7.99
C ILE A 40 -14.84 -2.43 6.52
N GLU A 41 -16.08 -2.07 6.19
CA GLU A 41 -16.51 -2.08 4.80
C GLU A 41 -15.84 -0.92 4.06
N VAL A 42 -15.30 -1.22 2.88
CA VAL A 42 -14.63 -0.25 2.01
C VAL A 42 -15.28 -0.34 0.64
N SER A 43 -15.71 0.81 0.13
CA SER A 43 -16.21 0.96 -1.23
C SER A 43 -15.26 1.81 -2.06
N VAL A 44 -15.41 1.73 -3.39
CA VAL A 44 -14.71 2.64 -4.29
C VAL A 44 -15.16 4.07 -3.99
N HIS A 45 -14.20 5.00 -3.94
CA HIS A 45 -14.37 6.41 -3.57
C HIS A 45 -14.53 6.70 -2.08
N ASP A 46 -14.45 5.70 -1.20
CA ASP A 46 -14.36 5.97 0.23
C ASP A 46 -13.02 6.64 0.59
N GLU A 47 -13.07 7.59 1.52
CA GLU A 47 -11.89 8.16 2.12
C GLU A 47 -11.48 7.32 3.33
N ILE A 48 -10.26 6.79 3.31
CA ILE A 48 -9.74 5.92 4.36
C ILE A 48 -8.58 6.63 5.04
N ILE A 49 -8.61 6.67 6.38
CA ILE A 49 -7.43 6.96 7.19
C ILE A 49 -6.96 5.65 7.83
N ALA A 50 -5.67 5.36 7.70
CA ALA A 50 -5.07 4.17 8.26
C ALA A 50 -3.68 4.51 8.78
N GLY A 51 -3.22 3.72 9.75
CA GLY A 51 -1.87 3.81 10.24
C GLY A 51 -1.53 2.64 11.15
N LEU A 52 -0.26 2.57 11.48
CA LEU A 52 0.27 1.58 12.39
C LEU A 52 1.27 2.24 13.35
N THR A 53 1.43 1.64 14.53
CA THR A 53 2.35 2.10 15.55
C THR A 53 3.00 0.90 16.20
N LEU A 54 4.32 0.92 16.30
CA LEU A 54 5.08 -0.08 17.05
C LEU A 54 4.94 0.23 18.55
N LEU A 55 4.23 -0.62 19.29
CA LEU A 55 4.04 -0.49 20.75
C LEU A 55 5.23 -1.08 21.50
N HIS A 56 5.65 -2.27 21.06
CA HIS A 56 6.82 -2.99 21.53
C HIS A 56 7.58 -3.56 20.33
N HIS A 57 8.80 -4.04 20.53
CA HIS A 57 9.64 -4.59 19.47
C HIS A 57 8.95 -5.64 18.59
N ASP A 58 7.97 -6.34 19.13
CA ASP A 58 7.19 -7.41 18.50
C ASP A 58 5.67 -7.13 18.48
N GLU A 59 5.20 -5.96 18.91
CA GLU A 59 3.77 -5.62 18.92
C GLU A 59 3.47 -4.38 18.09
N VAL A 60 2.60 -4.52 17.09
CA VAL A 60 2.15 -3.42 16.23
C VAL A 60 0.66 -3.20 16.43
N GLN A 61 0.30 -1.98 16.81
CA GLN A 61 -1.08 -1.52 16.78
C GLN A 61 -1.42 -1.03 15.38
N PHE A 62 -2.46 -1.59 14.79
CA PHE A 62 -3.08 -1.09 13.56
C PHE A 62 -4.32 -0.27 13.92
N PHE A 63 -4.59 0.74 13.11
CA PHE A 63 -5.88 1.41 13.10
C PHE A 63 -6.30 1.71 11.67
N ILE A 64 -7.60 1.61 11.41
CA ILE A 64 -8.20 1.98 10.15
C ILE A 64 -9.59 2.54 10.38
N LYS A 65 -9.90 3.63 9.70
CA LYS A 65 -11.22 4.27 9.70
C LYS A 65 -11.62 4.60 8.27
N ASN A 66 -12.83 4.21 7.93
CA ASN A 66 -13.53 4.73 6.77
C ASN A 66 -14.14 6.08 7.18
N GLN A 67 -13.53 7.17 6.70
CA GLN A 67 -13.97 8.53 7.01
C GLN A 67 -15.33 8.85 6.39
N THR A 68 -15.66 8.23 5.25
CA THR A 68 -16.95 8.40 4.59
C THR A 68 -18.10 7.83 5.42
N THR A 69 -17.93 6.61 5.95
CA THR A 69 -19.00 5.92 6.71
C THR A 69 -18.90 6.11 8.23
N GLY A 70 -17.75 6.56 8.72
CA GLY A 70 -17.44 6.69 10.14
C GLY A 70 -17.04 5.38 10.83
N LEU A 71 -17.09 4.24 10.14
CA LEU A 71 -16.66 2.95 10.68
C LEU A 71 -15.17 2.95 10.99
N PHE A 72 -14.79 2.40 12.14
CA PHE A 72 -13.42 2.36 12.62
C PHE A 72 -13.13 1.05 13.34
N THR A 73 -11.89 0.59 13.22
CA THR A 73 -11.37 -0.49 14.06
C THR A 73 -9.90 -0.28 14.38
N THR A 74 -9.49 -0.81 15.52
CA THR A 74 -8.09 -0.89 15.95
C THR A 74 -7.84 -2.25 16.59
N PHE A 75 -6.65 -2.78 16.38
CA PHE A 75 -6.24 -4.07 16.90
C PHE A 75 -4.71 -4.13 17.01
N VAL A 76 -4.20 -4.98 17.89
CA VAL A 76 -2.77 -5.24 18.05
C VAL A 76 -2.45 -6.59 17.43
N VAL A 77 -1.34 -6.64 16.70
CA VAL A 77 -0.76 -7.87 16.16
C VAL A 77 0.61 -8.08 16.77
N VAL A 78 0.84 -9.29 17.25
CA VAL A 78 2.16 -9.76 17.71
C VAL A 78 2.91 -10.36 16.53
N ALA A 79 4.20 -10.08 16.44
CA ALA A 79 5.11 -10.63 15.44
C ALA A 79 5.00 -12.16 15.43
N PRO A 80 4.75 -12.79 14.28
CA PRO A 80 4.53 -14.24 14.25
C PRO A 80 5.83 -15.04 14.39
N GLY A 81 7.00 -14.38 14.32
CA GLY A 81 8.31 -14.95 14.59
C GLY A 81 9.35 -13.89 14.94
N ARG A 82 10.63 -14.29 15.03
CA ARG A 82 11.73 -13.44 15.56
C ARG A 82 12.18 -12.26 14.70
N ILE A 83 11.59 -12.05 13.53
CA ILE A 83 11.88 -10.88 12.70
C ILE A 83 11.18 -9.67 13.32
N LEU A 84 11.98 -8.71 13.78
CA LEU A 84 11.50 -7.47 14.39
C LEU A 84 11.55 -6.33 13.36
N PRO A 85 10.52 -5.47 13.27
CA PRO A 85 10.57 -4.28 12.44
C PRO A 85 11.66 -3.32 12.95
N LEU A 86 12.64 -3.02 12.09
CA LEU A 86 13.75 -2.12 12.44
C LEU A 86 13.35 -0.64 12.46
N GLY A 87 12.18 -0.28 11.91
CA GLY A 87 11.72 1.10 11.83
C GLY A 87 12.52 1.97 10.86
N SER A 88 13.28 1.36 9.93
CA SER A 88 14.16 2.07 8.99
C SER A 88 13.41 2.81 7.89
N THR A 89 12.17 2.43 7.58
CA THR A 89 11.36 3.02 6.52
C THR A 89 9.91 3.19 6.96
N ALA A 90 9.23 4.16 6.34
CA ALA A 90 7.79 4.33 6.37
C ALA A 90 7.35 4.66 4.93
N GLU A 91 6.29 4.01 4.46
CA GLU A 91 5.97 3.98 3.03
C GLU A 91 4.47 4.15 2.79
N TRP A 92 4.13 4.89 1.73
CA TRP A 92 2.79 5.00 1.18
C TRP A 92 2.79 4.43 -0.23
N ILE A 93 2.26 3.22 -0.39
CA ILE A 93 2.44 2.41 -1.59
C ILE A 93 1.11 2.16 -2.29
N VAL A 94 1.09 2.38 -3.61
CA VAL A 94 0.15 1.69 -4.50
C VAL A 94 0.89 0.50 -5.09
N GLU A 95 0.46 -0.70 -4.72
CA GLU A 95 1.09 -1.94 -5.13
C GLU A 95 0.30 -2.68 -6.22
N ARG A 96 1.02 -3.52 -6.97
CA ARG A 96 0.47 -4.57 -7.81
C ARG A 96 0.96 -5.90 -7.23
N PRO A 97 0.17 -6.56 -6.36
CA PRO A 97 0.64 -7.74 -5.66
C PRO A 97 0.80 -8.94 -6.60
N THR A 98 1.56 -9.94 -6.15
CA THR A 98 1.57 -11.27 -6.76
C THR A 98 0.48 -12.16 -6.18
N VAL A 99 0.10 -13.18 -6.94
CA VAL A 99 -0.71 -14.28 -6.43
C VAL A 99 0.10 -15.00 -5.34
N ILE A 100 -0.51 -15.20 -4.17
CA ILE A 100 0.15 -15.84 -3.02
C ILE A 100 0.77 -17.19 -3.43
N GLY A 101 2.05 -17.39 -3.08
CA GLY A 101 2.81 -18.58 -3.46
C GLY A 101 3.20 -18.64 -4.94
N SER A 102 3.18 -17.51 -5.65
CA SER A 102 3.55 -17.40 -7.06
C SER A 102 4.26 -16.08 -7.35
N HIS A 103 5.05 -16.05 -8.43
CA HIS A 103 5.61 -14.81 -8.99
C HIS A 103 4.67 -14.13 -9.98
N ARG A 104 3.48 -14.69 -10.22
CA ARG A 104 2.50 -14.10 -11.16
C ARG A 104 1.85 -12.88 -10.53
N LEU A 105 2.01 -11.72 -11.16
CA LEU A 105 1.33 -10.49 -10.77
C LEU A 105 -0.19 -10.56 -11.02
N TYR A 106 -1.00 -9.96 -10.15
CA TYR A 106 -2.40 -9.67 -10.47
C TYR A 106 -2.49 -8.66 -11.64
N PRO A 107 -3.58 -8.68 -12.43
CA PRO A 107 -3.87 -7.60 -13.37
C PRO A 107 -3.96 -6.26 -12.63
N LEU A 108 -3.35 -5.21 -13.19
CA LEU A 108 -3.43 -3.86 -12.63
C LEU A 108 -4.75 -3.21 -13.10
N PRO A 109 -5.70 -2.92 -12.21
CA PRO A 109 -6.92 -2.21 -12.59
C PRO A 109 -6.59 -0.77 -13.00
N SER A 110 -7.36 -0.20 -13.94
CA SER A 110 -7.31 1.24 -14.21
C SER A 110 -8.01 1.99 -13.06
N TYR A 111 -7.20 2.60 -12.18
CA TYR A 111 -7.68 3.24 -10.95
C TYR A 111 -7.67 4.78 -11.00
N THR A 112 -7.37 5.38 -12.16
CA THR A 112 -7.21 6.83 -12.38
C THR A 112 -6.12 7.45 -11.48
N ASP A 113 -6.39 7.68 -10.20
CA ASP A 113 -5.42 8.13 -9.21
C ASP A 113 -5.78 7.72 -7.78
N VAL A 114 -4.74 7.66 -6.93
CA VAL A 114 -4.83 7.52 -5.47
C VAL A 114 -4.07 8.71 -4.88
N VAL A 115 -4.69 9.41 -3.92
CA VAL A 115 -4.03 10.49 -3.19
C VAL A 115 -3.90 10.09 -1.73
N PHE A 116 -2.66 9.90 -1.29
CA PHE A 116 -2.34 9.81 0.13
C PHE A 116 -2.25 11.22 0.68
N ARG A 117 -3.17 11.57 1.58
CA ARG A 117 -3.18 12.83 2.32
C ARG A 117 -2.69 12.58 3.74
N ASP A 118 -2.22 13.63 4.39
CA ASP A 118 -1.75 13.58 5.77
C ASP A 118 -0.67 12.51 6.03
N CYS A 119 0.19 12.29 5.05
CA CYS A 119 1.35 11.42 5.17
C CYS A 119 2.25 11.92 6.31
N LEU A 120 2.27 11.15 7.40
CA LEU A 120 3.09 11.41 8.58
C LEU A 120 3.74 10.10 9.01
N ALA A 121 5.05 10.15 9.21
CA ALA A 121 5.78 9.12 9.92
C ALA A 121 6.46 9.74 11.14
N GLN A 122 6.64 8.95 12.19
CA GLN A 122 7.35 9.37 13.39
C GLN A 122 8.46 8.37 13.67
N SER A 123 9.71 8.86 13.72
CA SER A 123 10.83 8.03 14.15
C SER A 123 10.84 7.95 15.67
N ALA A 124 11.21 6.78 16.20
CA ALA A 124 11.38 6.58 17.63
C ALA A 124 12.36 7.60 18.23
N ALA A 125 12.13 7.94 19.50
CA ALA A 125 13.05 8.74 20.27
C ALA A 125 14.43 8.06 20.35
N SER A 126 15.50 8.79 20.06
CA SER A 126 16.85 8.37 20.45
C SER A 126 17.05 8.62 21.95
N ILE A 127 18.01 7.95 22.59
CA ILE A 127 18.31 8.20 24.01
C ILE A 127 18.63 9.69 24.20
N GLY A 128 17.81 10.38 25.00
CA GLY A 128 17.96 11.81 25.28
C GLY A 128 17.39 12.76 24.21
N ALA A 129 16.69 12.27 23.19
CA ALA A 129 16.07 13.10 22.15
C ALA A 129 14.57 12.77 21.98
N PRO A 130 13.71 13.76 21.68
CA PRO A 130 12.30 13.51 21.42
C PRO A 130 12.10 12.70 20.13
N ALA A 131 10.95 12.03 20.04
CA ALA A 131 10.49 11.46 18.77
C ALA A 131 10.37 12.56 17.72
N THR A 132 10.77 12.26 16.49
CA THR A 132 10.83 13.25 15.40
C THR A 132 9.80 12.91 14.34
N ALA A 133 8.93 13.87 14.02
CA ALA A 133 8.04 13.77 12.88
C ALA A 133 8.86 13.88 11.59
N GLN A 134 8.73 12.89 10.72
CA GLN A 134 9.36 12.86 9.41
C GLN A 134 8.38 13.48 8.40
N GLN A 135 8.83 14.52 7.70
CA GLN A 135 8.09 15.15 6.61
C GLN A 135 8.43 14.48 5.27
N LEU A 136 7.73 14.86 4.21
CA LEU A 136 7.98 14.35 2.85
C LEU A 136 9.16 15.05 2.15
N ASP A 137 10.09 15.65 2.88
CA ASP A 137 11.28 16.34 2.34
C ASP A 137 12.34 15.35 1.83
N ARG A 138 12.43 14.16 2.44
CA ARG A 138 13.36 13.08 2.07
C ARG A 138 12.70 11.91 1.36
N LEU A 139 11.53 12.12 0.77
CA LEU A 139 10.77 11.08 0.09
C LEU A 139 11.54 10.52 -1.11
N GLN A 140 11.52 9.20 -1.27
CA GLN A 140 11.96 8.52 -2.48
C GLN A 140 10.77 7.93 -3.23
N PHE A 141 10.76 8.05 -4.55
CA PHE A 141 9.73 7.46 -5.39
C PHE A 141 10.20 6.14 -5.99
N ILE A 142 9.48 5.07 -5.66
CA ILE A 142 9.52 3.83 -6.44
C ILE A 142 8.60 3.94 -7.66
N ARG A 143 8.88 3.18 -8.70
CA ARG A 143 8.15 3.24 -9.98
C ARG A 143 7.58 1.89 -10.32
N MET A 144 6.33 1.86 -10.79
CA MET A 144 5.74 0.64 -11.35
C MET A 144 5.90 0.65 -12.87
N THR A 145 6.54 -0.40 -13.39
CA THR A 145 6.72 -0.62 -14.83
C THR A 145 5.95 -1.83 -15.31
N ASP A 146 5.55 -1.83 -16.56
CA ASP A 146 5.04 -3.01 -17.26
C ASP A 146 5.77 -3.22 -18.59
N ILE A 147 5.78 -4.47 -19.05
CA ILE A 147 6.39 -4.90 -20.30
C ILE A 147 5.27 -5.20 -21.30
N PHE A 148 5.26 -4.46 -22.40
CA PHE A 148 4.29 -4.64 -23.48
C PHE A 148 4.98 -5.42 -24.60
N PRO A 149 4.41 -6.54 -25.08
CA PRO A 149 5.06 -7.37 -26.09
C PRO A 149 4.98 -6.79 -27.51
N ASP A 150 3.97 -5.96 -27.80
CA ASP A 150 3.72 -5.41 -29.14
C ASP A 150 3.30 -3.92 -29.10
N PRO A 151 4.09 -2.99 -29.66
CA PRO A 151 5.53 -3.16 -29.89
C PRO A 151 6.26 -3.42 -28.57
N HIS A 152 7.33 -4.23 -28.61
CA HIS A 152 8.11 -4.57 -27.42
C HIS A 152 8.69 -3.33 -26.72
N ARG A 153 8.21 -3.01 -25.52
CA ARG A 153 8.66 -1.85 -24.73
C ARG A 153 8.38 -2.02 -23.25
N THR A 154 9.15 -1.31 -22.42
CA THR A 154 8.84 -1.12 -21.00
C THR A 154 8.32 0.29 -20.78
N SER A 155 7.25 0.46 -20.00
CA SER A 155 6.71 1.78 -19.67
C SER A 155 6.29 1.87 -18.21
N PHE A 156 6.35 3.07 -17.65
CA PHE A 156 5.71 3.37 -16.39
C PHE A 156 4.18 3.30 -16.55
N VAL A 157 3.53 2.58 -15.64
CA VAL A 157 2.07 2.38 -15.60
C VAL A 157 1.41 2.93 -14.34
N SER A 158 2.22 3.27 -13.33
CA SER A 158 1.83 3.99 -12.12
C SER A 158 2.95 4.94 -11.73
N VAL A 159 2.64 6.23 -11.62
CA VAL A 159 3.61 7.29 -11.36
C VAL A 159 3.21 8.09 -10.13
N ALA A 160 4.08 8.08 -9.12
CA ALA A 160 3.94 8.88 -7.90
C ALA A 160 4.57 10.26 -8.07
N ARG A 161 3.95 11.28 -7.46
CA ARG A 161 4.44 12.66 -7.37
C ARG A 161 4.08 13.24 -6.00
N LYS A 162 4.98 14.05 -5.42
CA LYS A 162 4.69 14.87 -4.24
C LYS A 162 3.75 16.00 -4.68
N GLU A 163 2.64 16.18 -3.97
CA GLU A 163 1.73 17.31 -4.20
C GLU A 163 2.06 18.48 -3.27
N ASP A 164 2.30 18.18 -2.00
CA ASP A 164 2.68 19.13 -0.95
C ASP A 164 3.51 18.42 0.13
N ASP A 165 3.81 19.08 1.25
CA ASP A 165 4.66 18.53 2.32
C ASP A 165 4.07 17.35 3.11
N ARG A 166 2.80 17.02 2.87
CA ARG A 166 2.05 15.93 3.51
C ARG A 166 1.24 15.07 2.54
N SER A 167 1.32 15.33 1.23
CA SER A 167 0.48 14.64 0.25
C SER A 167 1.27 14.06 -0.93
N ILE A 168 0.90 12.84 -1.32
CA ILE A 168 1.46 12.12 -2.46
C ILE A 168 0.30 11.70 -3.37
N ARG A 169 0.35 12.05 -4.66
CA ARG A 169 -0.56 11.51 -5.68
C ARG A 169 0.14 10.44 -6.49
N VAL A 170 -0.54 9.31 -6.65
CA VAL A 170 -0.15 8.23 -7.55
C VAL A 170 -1.18 8.15 -8.68
N ARG A 171 -0.75 8.31 -9.93
CA ARG A 171 -1.63 8.29 -11.10
C ARG A 171 -1.38 7.05 -11.95
N TYR A 172 -2.47 6.35 -12.30
CA TYR A 172 -2.45 5.31 -13.32
C TYR A 172 -2.17 5.94 -14.68
N ARG A 173 -1.26 5.34 -15.45
CA ARG A 173 -0.96 5.75 -16.82
C ARG A 173 -1.31 4.60 -17.74
N ASP A 174 -2.31 4.83 -18.59
CA ASP A 174 -2.58 3.91 -19.68
C ASP A 174 -1.45 3.97 -20.71
N ALA A 175 -0.58 2.96 -20.65
CA ALA A 175 0.54 2.78 -21.56
C ALA A 175 0.27 1.73 -22.64
N SER A 176 -0.98 1.24 -22.75
CA SER A 176 -1.37 0.24 -23.74
C SER A 176 -1.33 0.80 -25.17
N ALA A 177 -1.66 2.08 -25.36
CA ALA A 177 -1.62 2.76 -26.65
C ALA A 177 -0.19 3.27 -27.02
N PRO A 178 0.29 3.05 -28.26
CA PRO A 178 1.51 3.67 -28.75
C PRO A 178 1.38 5.21 -28.74
N GLY A 179 2.32 5.91 -28.09
CA GLY A 179 2.36 7.39 -28.08
C GLY A 179 1.94 8.08 -26.78
N SER A 180 1.42 7.36 -25.77
CA SER A 180 1.13 7.94 -24.43
C SER A 180 2.38 8.14 -23.57
N GLY A 181 3.57 7.94 -24.14
CA GLY A 181 4.89 8.12 -23.53
C GLY A 181 5.47 9.51 -23.68
N GLY A 182 4.64 10.55 -23.50
CA GLY A 182 5.15 11.90 -23.33
C GLY A 182 6.24 11.91 -22.25
N LEU A 183 7.43 12.36 -22.62
CA LEU A 183 8.52 12.63 -21.68
C LEU A 183 7.97 13.51 -20.57
N LEU A 184 8.19 13.09 -19.33
CA LEU A 184 7.97 13.95 -18.18
C LEU A 184 9.05 15.02 -18.21
N SER A 185 8.67 16.25 -18.59
CA SER A 185 9.28 17.47 -18.07
C SER A 185 8.83 17.70 -16.64
#